data_AF-A0A1H5SCT1-F1
#
_entry.id   AF-A0A1H5SCT1-F1
#
_cell.length_a   1.000
_cell.length_b   1.000
_cell.length_c   1.000
_cell.angle_alpha   90.00
_cell.angle_beta   90.00
_cell.angle_gamma   90.00
#
_symmetry.space_group_name_H-M   'P 1'
#
loop_
_entity.id
_entity.type
_entity.pdbx_description
1 polymer ?
#
loop_
_entity_poly.entity_id
_entity_poly.type
_entity_poly.pdbx_seq_one_letter_code
_entity_poly.pdbx_strand_id
1 'polypeptide(L)'
;MQKEMGAAFGLNHGWEHPLYFDAETPDSAGFTRLPRWESVGREVRMLRDRSGIIDISNFARYRVVGAEVEDWRNAVFANRMPVTAGRSCLALLIGWRGGIAGDFTVTRLGEQEF
;
A
#
# COMPACT_ATOMS: atom_id res chain seq x y z
N MET A 1 1.53 14.11 -16.59
CA MET A 1 0.61 14.39 -15.47
C MET A 1 1.33 14.52 -14.12
N GLN A 2 1.69 13.45 -13.39
CA GLN A 2 2.26 13.59 -12.02
C GLN A 2 3.53 14.45 -11.95
N LYS A 3 4.45 14.28 -12.91
CA LYS A 3 5.64 15.14 -13.03
C LYS A 3 5.28 16.63 -13.24
N GLU A 4 4.27 16.91 -14.06
CA GLU A 4 3.79 18.29 -14.31
C GLU A 4 3.09 18.89 -13.09
N MET A 5 2.53 18.05 -12.21
CA MET A 5 1.99 18.46 -10.91
C MET A 5 3.08 18.71 -9.86
N GLY A 6 4.35 18.55 -10.20
CA GLY A 6 5.48 18.75 -9.31
C GLY A 6 5.81 17.54 -8.42
N ALA A 7 5.50 16.31 -8.85
CA ALA A 7 5.90 15.12 -8.11
C ALA A 7 7.43 15.00 -7.98
N ALA A 8 7.91 14.91 -6.75
CA ALA A 8 9.25 14.43 -6.41
C ALA A 8 9.21 12.90 -6.32
N PHE A 9 9.85 12.21 -7.27
CA PHE A 9 9.79 10.75 -7.37
C PHE A 9 10.85 10.06 -6.53
N GLY A 10 10.45 8.99 -5.85
CA GLY A 10 11.33 8.01 -5.24
C GLY A 10 11.27 6.68 -5.97
N LEU A 11 12.30 5.84 -5.79
CA LEU A 11 12.37 4.51 -6.37
C LEU A 11 12.04 3.46 -5.32
N ASN A 12 11.06 2.61 -5.61
CA ASN A 12 10.70 1.47 -4.77
C ASN A 12 10.54 0.22 -5.65
N HIS A 13 11.38 -0.80 -5.45
CA HIS A 13 11.33 -2.08 -6.18
C HIS A 13 11.16 -1.95 -7.71
N GLY A 14 11.85 -0.99 -8.34
CA GLY A 14 11.80 -0.76 -9.80
C GLY A 14 10.68 0.16 -10.27
N TRP A 15 9.82 0.65 -9.37
CA TRP A 15 8.78 1.63 -9.65
C TRP A 15 9.18 3.02 -9.16
N GLU A 16 8.97 4.03 -10.00
CA GLU A 16 8.94 5.43 -9.56
C GLU A 16 7.57 5.73 -8.94
N HIS A 17 7.57 6.35 -7.76
CA HIS A 17 6.35 6.74 -7.06
C HIS A 17 6.51 8.14 -6.44
N PRO A 18 5.50 9.03 -6.53
CA PRO A 18 5.55 10.35 -5.90
C PRO A 18 5.71 10.27 -4.38
N LEU A 19 6.80 10.82 -3.86
CA LEU A 19 7.01 10.95 -2.41
C LEU A 19 6.23 12.14 -1.83
N TYR A 20 6.15 13.22 -2.61
CA TYR A 20 5.39 14.45 -2.36
C TYR A 20 5.35 15.28 -3.66
N PHE A 21 4.51 16.30 -3.71
CA PHE A 21 4.30 17.23 -4.82
C PHE A 21 4.89 18.61 -4.47
N ASP A 22 6.19 18.74 -4.72
CA ASP A 22 6.98 19.96 -4.57
C ASP A 22 8.39 19.78 -5.20
N ALA A 23 8.43 19.46 -6.50
CA ALA A 23 9.66 19.02 -7.18
C ALA A 23 10.83 20.03 -7.13
N GLU A 24 10.54 21.32 -6.90
CA GLU A 24 11.56 22.36 -6.75
C GLU A 24 12.23 22.35 -5.36
N THR A 25 11.66 21.60 -4.41
CA THR A 25 12.29 21.41 -3.10
C THR A 25 13.64 20.72 -3.27
N PRO A 26 14.75 21.29 -2.78
CA PRO A 26 16.09 20.73 -2.96
C PRO A 26 16.19 19.30 -2.46
N ASP A 27 16.72 18.41 -3.31
CA ASP A 27 17.09 17.07 -2.89
C ASP A 27 18.25 17.15 -1.88
N SER A 28 18.11 16.41 -0.78
CA SER A 28 19.00 16.49 0.36
C SER A 28 18.96 15.22 1.20
N ALA A 29 20.10 14.91 1.81
CA ALA A 29 20.28 13.77 2.68
C ALA A 29 20.87 14.22 4.03
N GLY A 30 20.39 13.61 5.11
CA GLY A 30 20.83 13.93 6.46
C GLY A 30 20.04 13.17 7.51
N PHE A 31 20.48 13.29 8.77
CA PHE A 31 19.89 12.58 9.91
C PHE A 31 18.83 13.39 10.67
N THR A 32 18.51 14.59 10.21
CA THR A 32 17.53 15.49 10.84
C THR A 32 16.45 15.90 9.84
N ARG A 33 15.61 16.89 10.19
CA ARG A 33 14.58 17.39 9.26
C ARG A 33 15.23 17.95 8.00
N LEU A 34 14.72 17.50 6.87
CA LEU A 34 15.18 17.90 5.54
C LEU A 34 14.19 18.91 4.94
N PRO A 35 14.62 19.71 3.95
CA PRO A 35 13.80 20.68 3.21
C PRO A 35 12.36 20.22 2.88
N ARG A 36 12.16 18.95 2.50
CA ARG A 36 10.85 18.35 2.21
C ARG A 36 9.87 18.29 3.39
N TRP A 37 10.30 18.58 4.62
CA TRP A 37 9.46 18.54 5.83
C TRP A 37 8.19 19.40 5.69
N GLU A 38 8.33 20.63 5.19
CA GLU A 38 7.19 21.53 5.04
C GLU A 38 6.26 21.10 3.89
N SER A 39 6.81 20.59 2.79
CA SER A 39 6.05 20.09 1.64
C SER A 39 5.17 18.90 2.02
N VAL A 40 5.75 17.91 2.71
CA VAL A 40 5.00 16.76 3.25
C VAL A 40 4.00 17.22 4.31
N GLY A 41 4.40 18.14 5.19
CA GLY A 41 3.51 18.70 6.22
C GLY A 41 2.28 19.40 5.64
N ARG A 42 2.44 20.14 4.53
CA ARG A 42 1.34 20.75 3.78
C ARG A 42 0.36 19.71 3.24
N GLU A 43 0.86 18.64 2.63
CA GLU A 43 0.00 17.56 2.09
C GLU A 43 -0.75 16.81 3.17
N VAL A 44 -0.08 16.46 4.27
CA VAL A 44 -0.73 15.76 5.39
C VAL A 44 -1.84 16.61 6.02
N ARG A 45 -1.62 17.91 6.22
CA ARG A 45 -2.68 18.83 6.70
C ARG A 45 -3.82 18.93 5.69
N MET A 46 -3.49 19.05 4.39
CA MET A 46 -4.49 19.09 3.32
C MET A 46 -5.37 17.83 3.32
N LEU A 47 -4.79 16.63 3.47
CA LEU A 47 -5.53 15.36 3.54
C LEU A 47 -6.40 15.21 4.81
N ARG A 48 -6.12 15.98 5.87
CA ARG A 48 -6.96 16.01 7.07
C ARG A 48 -8.17 16.92 6.89
N ASP A 49 -7.98 18.03 6.21
CA ASP A 49 -9.01 19.06 6.05
C ASP A 49 -9.84 18.89 4.78
N ARG A 50 -9.32 18.14 3.79
CA ARG A 50 -9.89 17.95 2.44
C ARG A 50 -9.63 16.53 1.93
N SER A 51 -10.06 16.27 0.69
CA SER A 51 -9.79 15.02 -0.02
C SER A 51 -8.52 15.12 -0.85
N GLY A 52 -7.78 14.02 -0.97
CA GLY A 52 -6.65 13.91 -1.88
C GLY A 52 -6.58 12.53 -2.53
N ILE A 53 -5.70 12.43 -3.52
CA ILE A 53 -5.46 11.21 -4.29
C ILE A 53 -4.03 10.78 -4.02
N ILE A 54 -3.84 9.50 -3.70
CA ILE A 54 -2.53 8.88 -3.52
C ILE A 54 -2.41 7.78 -4.56
N ASP A 55 -1.29 7.76 -5.27
CA ASP A 55 -0.97 6.67 -6.17
C ASP A 55 -0.51 5.46 -5.35
N ILE A 56 -1.19 4.33 -5.46
CA ILE A 56 -0.81 3.08 -4.77
C ILE A 56 -0.45 1.98 -5.77
N SER A 57 -0.12 2.37 -7.00
CA SER A 57 0.12 1.43 -8.10
C SER A 57 1.32 0.51 -7.85
N ASN A 58 2.27 0.97 -7.02
CA ASN A 58 3.46 0.21 -6.61
C ASN A 58 3.17 -0.89 -5.58
N PHE A 59 1.93 -1.00 -5.05
CA PHE A 59 1.57 -2.11 -4.18
C PHE A 59 1.54 -3.43 -4.93
N ALA A 60 2.09 -4.47 -4.31
CA ALA A 60 1.94 -5.83 -4.78
C ALA A 60 0.46 -6.22 -4.77
N ARG A 61 -0.04 -6.65 -5.93
CA ARG A 61 -1.43 -7.09 -6.11
C ARG A 61 -1.41 -8.49 -6.70
N TYR A 62 -2.14 -9.38 -6.06
CA TYR A 62 -2.30 -10.76 -6.46
C TYR A 62 -3.78 -11.03 -6.66
N ARG A 63 -4.11 -11.89 -7.62
CA ARG A 63 -5.47 -12.40 -7.82
C ARG A 63 -5.41 -13.90 -7.73
N VAL A 64 -6.20 -14.48 -6.84
CA VAL A 64 -6.22 -15.91 -6.59
C VAL A 64 -7.60 -16.46 -6.91
N VAL A 65 -7.64 -17.43 -7.82
CA VAL A 65 -8.89 -17.99 -8.35
C VAL A 65 -8.84 -19.51 -8.29
N GLY A 66 -9.94 -20.14 -7.89
CA GLY A 66 -10.12 -21.59 -7.99
C GLY A 66 -11.05 -22.16 -6.93
N ALA A 67 -11.52 -23.39 -7.16
CA ALA A 67 -12.46 -24.07 -6.27
C ALA A 67 -11.91 -24.27 -4.84
N GLU A 68 -10.60 -24.43 -4.70
CA GLU A 68 -9.92 -24.69 -3.42
C GLU A 68 -9.36 -23.43 -2.75
N VAL A 69 -9.67 -22.24 -3.27
CA VAL A 69 -9.07 -20.98 -2.78
C VAL A 69 -9.42 -20.69 -1.32
N GLU A 70 -10.62 -21.10 -0.88
CA GLU A 70 -11.09 -20.87 0.48
C GLU A 70 -10.24 -21.64 1.50
N ASP A 71 -9.96 -22.91 1.21
CA ASP A 71 -9.12 -23.78 2.06
C ASP A 71 -7.65 -23.36 2.01
N TRP A 72 -7.12 -23.10 0.81
CA TRP A 72 -5.73 -22.65 0.65
C TRP A 72 -5.44 -21.38 1.46
N ARG A 73 -6.30 -20.37 1.34
CA ARG A 73 -6.10 -19.09 2.02
C ARG A 73 -6.20 -19.23 3.54
N ASN A 74 -7.09 -20.09 4.06
CA ASN A 74 -7.18 -20.36 5.50
C ASN A 74 -5.95 -21.12 6.04
N ALA A 75 -5.17 -21.79 5.18
CA ALA A 75 -3.88 -22.38 5.55
C ALA A 75 -2.71 -21.39 5.49
N VAL A 76 -2.81 -20.35 4.65
CA VAL A 76 -1.74 -19.36 4.44
C VAL A 76 -1.78 -18.23 5.47
N PHE A 77 -2.97 -17.71 5.79
CA PHE A 77 -3.14 -16.56 6.67
C PHE A 77 -3.61 -16.96 8.06
N ALA A 78 -3.20 -16.20 9.07
CA ALA A 78 -3.49 -16.53 10.47
C ALA A 78 -4.92 -16.15 10.93
N ASN A 79 -5.59 -15.23 10.26
CA ASN A 79 -6.92 -14.76 10.64
C ASN A 79 -8.02 -15.45 9.84
N ARG A 80 -9.23 -15.47 10.42
CA ARG A 80 -10.43 -15.82 9.67
C ARG A 80 -10.70 -14.76 8.62
N MET A 81 -10.91 -15.23 7.42
CA MET A 81 -11.00 -14.41 6.24
C MET A 81 -12.46 -14.08 5.87
N PRO A 82 -12.71 -13.13 4.95
CA PRO A 82 -14.06 -12.69 4.63
C PRO A 82 -14.87 -13.79 3.94
N VAL A 83 -16.10 -13.97 4.40
CA VAL A 83 -17.07 -14.94 3.86
C VAL A 83 -18.00 -14.32 2.82
N THR A 84 -18.23 -13.01 2.89
CA THR A 84 -19.11 -12.28 1.97
C THR A 84 -18.30 -11.58 0.89
N ALA A 85 -18.71 -11.70 -0.37
CA ALA A 85 -18.11 -10.95 -1.47
C ALA A 85 -18.19 -9.42 -1.24
N GLY A 86 -17.17 -8.70 -1.70
CA GLY A 86 -16.97 -7.27 -1.47
C GLY A 86 -16.42 -6.90 -0.09
N ARG A 87 -16.20 -7.87 0.81
CA ARG A 87 -15.61 -7.61 2.13
C ARG A 87 -14.11 -7.82 2.11
N SER A 88 -13.41 -6.97 2.84
CA SER A 88 -11.97 -7.05 3.04
C SER A 88 -11.60 -7.22 4.52
N CYS A 89 -10.45 -7.83 4.78
CA CYS A 89 -9.82 -7.83 6.10
C CYS A 89 -8.31 -7.65 5.98
N LEU A 90 -7.69 -7.12 7.03
CA LEU A 90 -6.25 -7.20 7.23
C LEU A 90 -5.88 -8.61 7.70
N ALA A 91 -4.85 -9.19 7.09
CA ALA A 91 -4.45 -10.57 7.27
C ALA A 91 -2.94 -10.69 7.49
N LEU A 92 -2.54 -11.52 8.44
CA LEU A 92 -1.12 -11.77 8.70
C LEU A 92 -0.69 -13.08 8.04
N LEU A 93 0.37 -13.00 7.26
CA LEU A 93 1.13 -14.14 6.78
C LEU A 93 2.16 -14.52 7.84
N ILE A 94 2.07 -15.74 8.37
CA ILE A 94 2.95 -16.22 9.42
C ILE A 94 3.94 -17.22 8.84
N GLY A 95 5.23 -16.97 9.07
CA GLY A 95 6.30 -17.88 8.69
C GLY A 95 6.34 -19.12 9.57
N TRP A 96 7.10 -20.13 9.14
CA TRP A 96 7.16 -21.45 9.80
C TRP A 96 7.55 -21.42 11.29
N ARG A 97 8.26 -20.38 11.75
CA ARG A 97 8.66 -20.20 13.17
C ARG A 97 7.68 -19.34 13.98
N GLY A 98 6.52 -18.98 13.42
CA GLY A 98 5.56 -18.10 14.07
C GLY A 98 5.86 -16.60 13.94
N GLY A 99 6.87 -16.20 13.15
CA GLY A 99 7.17 -14.80 12.86
C GLY A 99 6.25 -14.21 11.79
N ILE A 100 5.99 -12.91 11.84
CA ILE A 100 5.21 -12.21 10.81
C ILE A 100 6.09 -12.10 9.55
N ALA A 101 5.67 -12.75 8.47
CA ALA A 101 6.32 -12.68 7.17
C ALA A 101 5.75 -11.56 6.29
N GLY A 102 4.52 -11.13 6.55
CA GLY A 102 3.90 -9.99 5.90
C GLY A 102 2.47 -9.75 6.39
N ASP A 103 1.93 -8.60 6.02
CA ASP A 103 0.53 -8.24 6.22
C ASP A 103 -0.13 -7.93 4.87
N PHE A 104 -1.38 -8.37 4.71
CA PHE A 104 -2.10 -8.32 3.44
C PHE A 104 -3.50 -7.80 3.69
N THR A 105 -3.98 -6.94 2.79
CA THR A 105 -5.41 -6.68 2.70
C THR A 105 -6.02 -7.69 1.74
N VAL A 106 -6.84 -8.60 2.25
CA VAL A 106 -7.49 -9.64 1.45
C VAL A 106 -8.95 -9.27 1.25
N THR A 107 -9.40 -9.29 0.00
CA THR A 107 -10.78 -8.97 -0.38
C THR A 107 -11.43 -10.19 -1.02
N ARG A 108 -12.64 -10.56 -0.62
CA ARG A 108 -13.41 -11.58 -1.36
C ARG A 108 -14.07 -10.91 -2.56
N LEU A 109 -13.71 -11.28 -3.78
CA LEU A 109 -14.33 -10.73 -4.98
C LEU A 109 -15.50 -11.60 -5.48
N GLY A 110 -15.44 -12.90 -5.23
CA GLY A 110 -16.50 -13.84 -5.61
C GLY A 110 -16.50 -15.12 -4.78
N GLU A 111 -17.24 -16.14 -5.23
CA GLU A 111 -17.26 -17.44 -4.54
C GLU A 111 -15.89 -18.10 -4.53
N GLN A 112 -15.16 -18.00 -5.65
CA GLN A 112 -13.87 -18.66 -5.90
C GLN A 112 -12.77 -17.65 -6.30
N GLU A 113 -12.90 -16.39 -5.89
CA GLU A 113 -11.98 -15.31 -6.29
C GLU A 113 -11.68 -14.35 -5.14
N PHE A 114 -10.39 -14.08 -4.97
CA PHE A 114 -9.81 -13.18 -3.97
C PHE A 114 -8.74 -12.27 -4.59
#